data_AF-A0A833D0U1-F1
#
_entry.id   AF-A0A833D0U1-F1
#
_cell.length_a   1.000
_cell.length_b   1.000
_cell.length_c   1.000
_cell.angle_alpha   90.00
_cell.angle_beta   90.00
_cell.angle_gamma   90.00
#
_symmetry.space_group_name_H-M   'P 1'
#
loop_
_entity.id
_entity.type
_entity.pdbx_description
1 polymer ?
#
loop_
_entity_poly.entity_id
_entity_poly.type
_entity_poly.pdbx_seq_one_letter_code
_entity_poly.pdbx_strand_id
1 'polypeptide(L)'
;LQKVQKENLKKEIAENKQKIEWAQNLWSKGQPIQGTIAERYLKEHRRIAGKLPEDFRYLPNVKVAGEQNTKTYPCLMVAGRSHTGDITAVQLTFLDSKTADKADIPVQKRSYGLLKGSTVTVQASKDSNYLFIAEGVEAAISLKEAGLQGTIKASLGLANIGRIGLQNPKVPIVICGDHDDTKSPAFKSLQKSVHALQGRGFKVTVIKPNTPGEDFNDILKKQSPEAVREIIKQVVPQTLIQPSITIKETSSLPQDAFNQIVKSCEKVLYAYIAKESVSITPELKERIPLQAERAAKFIFYAHTMGGTKPTEKEVKQFLTRAKYELDRIPQIKEKLTNEWQQRGNFDKQKDPLLIHMIAARQASIEGRLFLEAKQERLKTPFNIPQLAETELKAHRVEAKLLAQKLGAQYSLSERTANECAKNMLRYQETHGAKLTDTQMTTMAEIARKIEKKYPDSLEKDLGSHNLFYLRRMNADSMFKKQCYNNRHTIAHEQSIFKIQEKTLLKIQKQHIVQETSRQKERDFCMPM
;
A
#
# COMPACT_ATOMS: atom_id res chain seq x y z
N LEU A 1 46.68 -22.15 -25.77
CA LEU A 1 45.21 -21.95 -25.92
C LEU A 1 44.47 -21.92 -24.57
N GLN A 2 44.55 -22.97 -23.74
CA GLN A 2 43.86 -22.98 -22.42
C GLN A 2 44.35 -21.91 -21.42
N LYS A 3 45.65 -21.59 -21.39
CA LYS A 3 46.21 -20.54 -20.51
C LYS A 3 45.70 -19.14 -20.85
N VAL A 4 45.69 -18.79 -22.14
CA VAL A 4 45.18 -17.52 -22.67
C VAL A 4 43.66 -17.38 -22.41
N GLN A 5 42.89 -18.46 -22.60
CA GLN A 5 41.46 -18.47 -22.26
C GLN A 5 41.21 -18.26 -20.75
N LYS A 6 42.04 -18.86 -19.88
CA LYS A 6 41.95 -18.70 -18.42
C LYS A 6 42.33 -17.29 -17.97
N GLU A 7 43.32 -16.66 -18.61
CA GLU A 7 43.71 -15.27 -18.34
C GLU A 7 42.63 -14.28 -18.80
N ASN A 8 42.05 -14.48 -19.98
CA ASN A 8 40.94 -13.67 -20.48
C ASN A 8 39.70 -13.75 -19.58
N LEU A 9 39.34 -14.95 -19.11
CA LEU A 9 38.22 -15.14 -18.19
C LEU A 9 38.45 -14.46 -16.83
N LYS A 10 39.67 -14.54 -16.28
CA LYS A 10 40.03 -13.83 -15.05
C LYS A 10 39.90 -12.31 -15.20
N LYS A 11 40.36 -11.77 -16.33
CA LYS A 11 40.24 -10.34 -16.65
C LYS A 11 38.76 -9.92 -16.74
N GLU A 12 37.94 -10.68 -17.44
CA GLU A 12 36.50 -10.41 -17.56
C GLU A 12 35.79 -10.44 -16.19
N ILE A 13 36.12 -11.40 -15.32
CA ILE A 13 35.55 -11.48 -13.96
C ILE A 13 35.94 -10.25 -13.13
N ALA A 14 37.21 -9.83 -13.18
CA ALA A 14 37.69 -8.66 -12.45
C ALA A 14 37.02 -7.36 -12.94
N GLU A 15 36.91 -7.17 -14.26
CA GLU A 15 36.22 -6.03 -14.85
C GLU A 15 34.72 -6.01 -14.48
N ASN A 16 34.06 -7.16 -14.51
CA ASN A 16 32.65 -7.26 -14.11
C ASN A 16 32.46 -6.96 -12.62
N LYS A 17 33.37 -7.40 -11.77
CA LYS A 17 33.35 -7.08 -10.33
C LYS A 17 33.45 -5.58 -10.09
N GLN A 18 34.39 -4.90 -10.74
CA GLN A 18 34.52 -3.43 -10.64
C GLN A 18 33.27 -2.69 -11.12
N LYS A 19 32.67 -3.14 -12.22
CA LYS A 19 31.40 -2.59 -12.73
C LYS A 19 30.27 -2.75 -11.71
N ILE A 20 30.15 -3.93 -11.09
CA ILE A 20 29.13 -4.21 -10.08
C ILE A 20 29.34 -3.33 -8.84
N GLU A 21 30.57 -3.23 -8.34
CA GLU A 21 30.91 -2.38 -7.19
C GLU A 21 30.56 -0.92 -7.45
N TRP A 22 30.82 -0.42 -8.66
CA TRP A 22 30.42 0.93 -9.04
C TRP A 22 28.89 1.11 -9.02
N ALA A 23 28.13 0.16 -9.59
CA ALA A 23 26.67 0.22 -9.54
C ALA A 23 26.13 0.18 -8.10
N GLN A 24 26.72 -0.63 -7.22
CA GLN A 24 26.35 -0.71 -5.81
C GLN A 24 26.67 0.58 -5.03
N ASN A 25 27.83 1.20 -5.29
CA ASN A 25 28.20 2.50 -4.73
C ASN A 25 27.27 3.61 -5.22
N LEU A 26 26.88 3.58 -6.49
CA LEU A 26 25.92 4.54 -7.02
C LEU A 26 24.52 4.33 -6.42
N TRP A 27 24.10 3.08 -6.27
CA TRP A 27 22.83 2.72 -5.63
C TRP A 27 22.74 3.19 -4.17
N SER A 28 23.81 3.05 -3.39
CA SER A 28 23.84 3.43 -1.97
C SER A 28 23.64 4.93 -1.75
N LYS A 29 24.01 5.77 -2.73
CA LYS A 29 23.77 7.22 -2.73
C LYS A 29 22.32 7.61 -3.00
N GLY A 30 21.50 6.67 -3.47
CA GLY A 30 20.08 6.91 -3.79
C GLY A 30 19.23 7.14 -2.55
N GLN A 31 18.39 8.15 -2.61
CA GLN A 31 17.38 8.50 -1.61
C GLN A 31 16.05 7.80 -1.90
N PRO A 32 15.15 7.68 -0.89
CA PRO A 32 13.77 7.27 -1.13
C PRO A 32 13.12 8.12 -2.22
N ILE A 33 12.27 7.51 -3.05
CA ILE A 33 11.64 8.20 -4.18
C ILE A 33 10.45 9.08 -3.75
N GLN A 34 9.88 8.87 -2.57
CA GLN A 34 8.68 9.57 -2.08
C GLN A 34 8.94 11.06 -1.85
N GLY A 35 8.05 11.91 -2.35
CA GLY A 35 8.14 13.37 -2.28
C GLY A 35 9.16 13.99 -3.25
N THR A 36 9.73 13.21 -4.18
CA THR A 36 10.81 13.67 -5.05
C THR A 36 10.35 13.94 -6.48
N ILE A 37 11.20 14.62 -7.26
CA ILE A 37 11.01 14.87 -8.69
C ILE A 37 10.85 13.55 -9.47
N ALA A 38 11.54 12.48 -9.06
CA ALA A 38 11.41 11.17 -9.70
C ALA A 38 10.05 10.50 -9.44
N GLU A 39 9.42 10.74 -8.29
CA GLU A 39 8.04 10.30 -8.07
C GLU A 39 7.06 11.11 -8.93
N ARG A 40 7.26 12.44 -9.02
CA ARG A 40 6.46 13.30 -9.89
C ARG A 40 6.57 12.88 -11.36
N TYR A 41 7.77 12.56 -11.86
CA TYR A 41 7.97 11.99 -13.19
C TYR A 41 7.07 10.78 -13.45
N LEU A 42 7.07 9.81 -12.54
CA LEU A 42 6.31 8.57 -12.73
C LEU A 42 4.79 8.82 -12.60
N LYS A 43 4.37 9.66 -11.67
CA LYS A 43 2.94 9.93 -11.43
C LYS A 43 2.33 10.89 -12.46
N GLU A 44 2.94 12.05 -12.65
CA GLU A 44 2.42 13.15 -13.48
C GLU A 44 2.63 12.84 -14.97
N HIS A 45 3.84 12.45 -15.37
CA HIS A 45 4.21 12.30 -16.79
C HIS A 45 4.02 10.90 -17.35
N ARG A 46 4.07 9.87 -16.48
CA ARG A 46 3.93 8.46 -16.88
C ARG A 46 2.61 7.83 -16.46
N ARG A 47 1.74 8.58 -15.77
CA ARG A 47 0.41 8.12 -15.28
C ARG A 47 0.47 6.85 -14.44
N ILE A 48 1.57 6.65 -13.72
CA ILE A 48 1.73 5.53 -12.78
C ILE A 48 1.13 5.94 -11.44
N ALA A 49 -0.04 5.41 -11.09
CA ALA A 49 -0.74 5.78 -9.86
C ALA A 49 -0.38 4.87 -8.67
N GLY A 50 -0.03 3.62 -8.93
CA GLY A 50 0.24 2.59 -7.93
C GLY A 50 1.57 2.73 -7.19
N LYS A 51 1.80 1.80 -6.24
CA LYS A 51 3.05 1.78 -5.45
C LYS A 51 4.24 1.54 -6.37
N LEU A 52 5.18 2.48 -6.36
CA LEU A 52 6.47 2.35 -7.02
C LEU A 52 7.31 1.20 -6.40
N PRO A 53 8.02 0.41 -7.21
CA PRO A 53 8.83 -0.71 -6.70
C PRO A 53 9.98 -0.25 -5.78
N GLU A 54 10.47 -1.12 -4.91
CA GLU A 54 11.56 -0.80 -3.96
C GLU A 54 12.91 -0.62 -4.63
N ASP A 55 13.06 -1.19 -5.84
CA ASP A 55 14.21 -0.98 -6.70
C ASP A 55 14.19 0.39 -7.40
N PHE A 56 13.41 1.37 -6.91
CA PHE A 56 13.33 2.73 -7.44
C PHE A 56 13.79 3.72 -6.36
N ARG A 57 14.74 4.57 -6.72
CA ARG A 57 15.34 5.60 -5.86
C ARG A 57 15.46 6.92 -6.61
N TYR A 58 15.75 7.97 -5.85
CA TYR A 58 16.02 9.30 -6.35
C TYR A 58 17.50 9.66 -6.16
N LEU A 59 18.11 10.28 -7.16
CA LEU A 59 19.44 10.89 -7.05
C LEU A 59 19.33 12.38 -7.43
N PRO A 60 19.56 13.33 -6.50
CA PRO A 60 19.25 14.74 -6.75
C PRO A 60 20.22 15.45 -7.70
N ASN A 61 21.51 15.09 -7.68
CA ASN A 61 22.56 15.84 -8.38
C ASN A 61 23.52 14.90 -9.11
N VAL A 62 23.22 14.60 -10.38
CA VAL A 62 24.06 13.74 -11.24
C VAL A 62 24.63 14.56 -12.39
N LYS A 63 25.96 14.50 -12.56
CA LYS A 63 26.63 15.07 -13.74
C LYS A 63 26.52 14.11 -14.92
N VAL A 64 26.28 14.65 -16.12
CA VAL A 64 26.28 13.86 -17.34
C VAL A 64 27.73 13.67 -17.80
N ALA A 65 28.21 12.43 -17.81
CA ALA A 65 29.56 12.15 -18.28
C ALA A 65 29.72 12.53 -19.77
N GLY A 66 30.72 13.36 -20.07
CA GLY A 66 31.02 13.86 -21.42
C GLY A 66 30.47 15.25 -21.75
N GLU A 67 29.64 15.86 -20.89
CA GLU A 67 29.26 17.28 -21.03
C GLU A 67 30.30 18.18 -20.35
N GLN A 68 30.73 19.24 -21.04
CA GLN A 68 31.70 20.21 -20.49
C GLN A 68 31.10 21.12 -19.40
N ASN A 69 29.77 21.15 -19.27
CA ASN A 69 29.09 21.96 -18.27
C ASN A 69 29.10 21.30 -16.89
N THR A 70 29.20 22.12 -15.84
CA THR A 70 29.08 21.70 -14.42
C THR A 70 27.66 21.33 -14.02
N LYS A 71 26.71 21.37 -14.96
CA LYS A 71 25.27 21.17 -14.75
C LYS A 71 24.99 19.77 -14.20
N THR A 72 24.16 19.71 -13.17
CA THR A 72 23.66 18.48 -12.57
C THR A 72 22.18 18.33 -12.80
N TYR A 73 21.72 17.09 -12.86
CA TYR A 73 20.32 16.75 -13.06
C TYR A 73 19.81 15.83 -11.94
N PRO A 74 18.56 16.01 -11.50
CA PRO A 74 17.86 14.99 -10.73
C PRO A 74 17.61 13.76 -11.60
N CYS A 75 17.71 12.58 -11.00
CA CYS A 75 17.51 11.31 -11.71
C CYS A 75 16.55 10.40 -10.96
N LEU A 76 15.67 9.74 -11.71
CA LEU A 76 15.12 8.45 -11.30
C LEU A 76 16.22 7.41 -11.44
N MET A 77 16.52 6.67 -10.37
CA MET A 77 17.47 5.56 -10.36
C MET A 77 16.74 4.25 -10.13
N VAL A 78 16.98 3.25 -10.98
CA VAL A 78 16.43 1.90 -10.81
C VAL A 78 17.52 0.85 -10.68
N ALA A 79 17.36 -0.11 -9.77
CA ALA A 79 18.31 -1.20 -9.55
C ALA A 79 18.01 -2.42 -10.42
N GLY A 80 18.97 -2.80 -11.26
CA GLY A 80 18.98 -4.08 -11.97
C GLY A 80 19.65 -5.15 -11.13
N ARG A 81 18.96 -6.27 -10.91
CA ARG A 81 19.43 -7.39 -10.08
C ARG A 81 19.70 -8.64 -10.89
N SER A 82 20.72 -9.38 -10.47
CA SER A 82 21.02 -10.73 -10.97
C SER A 82 19.90 -11.73 -10.62
N HIS A 83 20.02 -12.97 -11.10
CA HIS A 83 19.11 -14.04 -10.70
C HIS A 83 19.22 -14.42 -9.22
N THR A 84 20.34 -14.09 -8.54
CA THR A 84 20.54 -14.31 -7.10
C THR A 84 19.96 -13.17 -6.25
N GLY A 85 19.53 -12.07 -6.89
CA GLY A 85 18.97 -10.91 -6.21
C GLY A 85 19.98 -9.79 -5.91
N ASP A 86 21.25 -9.97 -6.25
CA ASP A 86 22.30 -8.98 -6.03
C ASP A 86 22.16 -7.80 -7.00
N ILE A 87 22.42 -6.58 -6.52
CA ILE A 87 22.46 -5.40 -7.39
C ILE A 87 23.72 -5.47 -8.23
N THR A 88 23.54 -5.59 -9.54
CA THR A 88 24.62 -5.73 -10.53
C THR A 88 24.65 -4.58 -11.52
N ALA A 89 23.54 -3.85 -11.66
CA ALA A 89 23.45 -2.65 -12.49
C ALA A 89 22.50 -1.62 -11.88
N VAL A 90 22.63 -0.36 -12.30
CA VAL A 90 21.64 0.68 -12.08
C VAL A 90 21.35 1.41 -13.40
N GLN A 91 20.12 1.87 -13.60
CA GLN A 91 19.78 2.76 -14.70
C GLN A 91 19.27 4.09 -14.16
N LEU A 92 19.81 5.18 -14.70
CA LEU A 92 19.39 6.54 -14.42
C LEU A 92 18.54 7.06 -15.56
N THR A 93 17.39 7.63 -15.24
CA THR A 93 16.62 8.50 -16.14
C THR A 93 16.80 9.94 -15.66
N PHE A 94 17.43 10.77 -16.48
CA PHE A 94 17.73 12.17 -16.17
C PHE A 94 16.47 13.01 -16.33
N LEU A 95 16.18 13.84 -15.33
CA LEU A 95 14.95 14.63 -15.22
C LEU A 95 15.28 16.12 -15.22
N ASP A 96 14.35 16.92 -15.72
CA ASP A 96 14.39 18.37 -15.58
C ASP A 96 13.92 18.78 -14.18
N SER A 97 14.68 19.64 -13.52
CA SER A 97 14.41 20.04 -12.14
C SER A 97 13.17 20.92 -11.97
N LYS A 98 12.70 21.58 -13.04
CA LYS A 98 11.54 22.45 -13.04
C LYS A 98 10.27 21.70 -13.46
N THR A 99 10.33 20.95 -14.55
CA THR A 99 9.15 20.31 -15.14
C THR A 99 8.90 18.90 -14.58
N ALA A 100 9.91 18.27 -13.98
CA ALA A 100 9.90 16.86 -13.57
C ALA A 100 9.72 15.86 -14.72
N ASP A 101 9.73 16.28 -15.99
CA ASP A 101 9.81 15.36 -17.13
C ASP A 101 11.29 15.01 -17.41
N LYS A 102 11.54 14.20 -18.44
CA LYS A 102 12.90 13.90 -18.89
C LYS A 102 13.66 15.18 -19.22
N ALA A 103 14.92 15.22 -18.80
CA ALA A 103 15.81 16.31 -19.16
C ALA A 103 16.00 16.40 -20.68
N ASP A 104 16.09 17.62 -21.19
CA ASP A 104 16.47 17.87 -22.58
C ASP A 104 17.98 17.71 -22.75
N ILE A 105 18.41 16.46 -22.88
CA ILE A 105 19.80 16.05 -23.12
C ILE A 105 19.85 14.91 -24.15
N PRO A 106 20.96 14.75 -24.90
CA PRO A 106 21.04 13.76 -25.98
C PRO A 106 20.78 12.31 -25.54
N VAL A 107 21.19 11.96 -24.30
CA VAL A 107 21.01 10.61 -23.74
C VAL A 107 20.31 10.70 -22.39
N GLN A 108 18.98 10.58 -22.43
CA GLN A 108 18.10 10.73 -21.26
C GLN A 108 18.14 9.53 -20.30
N LYS A 109 18.63 8.37 -20.74
CA LYS A 109 18.77 7.16 -19.92
C LYS A 109 20.17 6.59 -20.02
N ARG A 110 20.81 6.34 -18.87
CA ARG A 110 22.15 5.73 -18.81
C ARG A 110 22.19 4.60 -17.81
N SER A 111 22.81 3.50 -18.19
CA SER A 111 22.99 2.34 -17.32
C SER A 111 24.44 2.24 -16.87
N TYR A 112 24.65 1.84 -15.62
CA TYR A 112 25.94 1.63 -14.99
C TYR A 112 26.01 0.22 -14.42
N GLY A 113 27.19 -0.39 -14.43
CA GLY A 113 27.41 -1.75 -13.95
C GLY A 113 27.25 -2.84 -15.01
N LEU A 114 27.00 -4.07 -14.55
CA LEU A 114 26.83 -5.25 -15.38
C LEU A 114 25.36 -5.44 -15.75
N LEU A 115 24.94 -4.96 -16.92
CA LEU A 115 23.55 -5.15 -17.40
C LEU A 115 23.21 -6.59 -17.77
N LYS A 116 24.20 -7.37 -18.22
CA LYS A 116 24.01 -8.75 -18.71
C LYS A 116 23.36 -9.62 -17.62
N GLY A 117 22.13 -10.06 -17.88
CA GLY A 117 21.33 -10.90 -16.98
C GLY A 117 20.65 -10.14 -15.85
N SER A 118 20.85 -8.83 -15.74
CA SER A 118 20.28 -7.98 -14.70
C SER A 118 18.88 -7.52 -15.06
N THR A 119 17.94 -7.60 -14.13
CA THR A 119 16.54 -7.21 -14.35
C THR A 119 16.00 -6.38 -13.21
N VAL A 120 15.09 -5.44 -13.51
CA VAL A 120 14.34 -4.72 -12.48
C VAL A 120 13.04 -5.48 -12.25
N THR A 121 12.78 -5.93 -11.02
CA THR A 121 11.52 -6.62 -10.69
C THR A 121 10.50 -5.60 -10.22
N VAL A 122 9.53 -5.26 -11.08
CA VAL A 122 8.48 -4.27 -10.75
C VAL A 122 7.31 -4.92 -9.99
N GLN A 123 7.13 -6.22 -10.19
CA GLN A 123 6.17 -7.07 -9.49
C GLN A 123 6.71 -8.50 -9.40
N ALA A 124 6.65 -9.11 -8.21
CA ALA A 124 6.88 -10.53 -8.00
C ALA A 124 5.56 -11.19 -7.61
N SER A 125 5.21 -12.30 -8.25
CA SER A 125 4.02 -13.10 -7.90
C SER A 125 4.45 -14.50 -7.48
N LYS A 126 3.88 -15.00 -6.38
CA LYS A 126 4.04 -16.39 -5.91
C LYS A 126 2.93 -17.31 -6.42
N ASP A 127 1.83 -16.72 -6.90
CA ASP A 127 0.58 -17.42 -7.20
C ASP A 127 0.35 -17.58 -8.72
N SER A 128 1.16 -16.92 -9.55
CA SER A 128 1.09 -16.97 -11.02
C SER A 128 2.38 -17.51 -11.62
N ASN A 129 2.24 -18.48 -12.53
CA ASN A 129 3.35 -19.11 -13.23
C ASN A 129 3.82 -18.33 -14.48
N TYR A 130 3.39 -17.08 -14.67
CA TYR A 130 3.77 -16.26 -15.83
C TYR A 130 4.87 -15.25 -15.51
N LEU A 131 5.80 -15.10 -16.45
CA LEU A 131 6.82 -14.06 -16.44
C LEU A 131 6.59 -13.08 -17.60
N PHE A 132 6.29 -11.83 -17.26
CA PHE A 132 6.19 -10.73 -18.19
C PHE A 132 7.49 -9.94 -18.22
N ILE A 133 8.01 -9.67 -19.42
CA ILE A 133 9.26 -8.94 -19.61
C ILE A 133 9.00 -7.76 -20.53
N ALA A 134 9.17 -6.54 -20.03
CA ALA A 134 9.20 -5.34 -20.88
C ALA A 134 10.63 -4.85 -21.07
N GLU A 135 10.88 -4.07 -22.11
CA GLU A 135 12.19 -3.47 -22.34
C GLU A 135 12.54 -2.44 -21.24
N GLY A 136 11.66 -1.44 -21.09
CA GLY A 136 11.82 -0.31 -20.18
C GLY A 136 11.07 -0.48 -18.87
N VAL A 137 11.50 0.27 -17.86
CA VAL A 137 10.84 0.27 -16.54
C VAL A 137 9.47 0.94 -16.58
N GLU A 138 9.26 1.96 -17.40
CA GLU A 138 7.97 2.63 -17.55
C GLU A 138 6.93 1.71 -18.19
N ALA A 139 7.29 1.00 -19.25
CA ALA A 139 6.44 -0.02 -19.87
C ALA A 139 6.13 -1.15 -18.88
N ALA A 140 7.14 -1.69 -18.18
CA ALA A 140 6.95 -2.75 -17.18
C ALA A 140 5.98 -2.32 -16.07
N ILE A 141 6.11 -1.10 -15.55
CA ILE A 141 5.19 -0.59 -14.54
C ILE A 141 3.80 -0.34 -15.14
N SER A 142 3.69 0.07 -16.40
CA SER A 142 2.38 0.26 -17.05
C SER A 142 1.59 -1.05 -17.12
N LEU A 143 2.26 -2.19 -17.33
CA LEU A 143 1.63 -3.52 -17.24
C LEU A 143 1.13 -3.83 -15.81
N LYS A 144 1.89 -3.40 -14.80
CA LYS A 144 1.49 -3.53 -13.38
C LYS A 144 0.28 -2.64 -13.07
N GLU A 145 0.24 -1.40 -13.55
CA GLU A 145 -0.92 -0.50 -13.42
C GLU A 145 -2.15 -1.09 -14.12
N ALA A 146 -1.94 -1.80 -15.23
CA ALA A 146 -2.96 -2.57 -15.92
C ALA A 146 -3.43 -3.83 -15.16
N GLY A 147 -3.00 -4.06 -13.91
CA GLY A 147 -3.60 -5.10 -13.04
C GLY A 147 -3.19 -6.54 -13.39
N LEU A 148 -2.15 -6.68 -14.21
CA LEU A 148 -1.64 -7.96 -14.69
C LEU A 148 -1.08 -8.81 -13.53
N GLN A 149 -1.52 -10.07 -13.43
CA GLN A 149 -1.09 -11.01 -12.39
C GLN A 149 0.06 -11.88 -12.89
N GLY A 150 1.24 -11.70 -12.32
CA GLY A 150 2.44 -12.43 -12.70
C GLY A 150 3.70 -11.77 -12.18
N THR A 151 4.84 -12.41 -12.38
CA THR A 151 6.12 -11.72 -12.18
C THR A 151 6.35 -10.80 -13.37
N ILE A 152 6.57 -9.52 -13.13
CA ILE A 152 6.81 -8.51 -14.18
C ILE A 152 8.21 -7.95 -13.98
N LYS A 153 9.02 -8.00 -15.03
CA LYS A 153 10.41 -7.54 -15.03
C LYS A 153 10.66 -6.56 -16.18
N ALA A 154 11.52 -5.58 -15.94
CA ALA A 154 12.13 -4.78 -17.00
C ALA A 154 13.53 -5.33 -17.32
N SER A 155 13.86 -5.49 -18.59
CA SER A 155 15.16 -6.00 -19.03
C SER A 155 16.24 -4.93 -19.14
N LEU A 156 15.88 -3.64 -19.09
CA LEU A 156 16.79 -2.51 -19.29
C LEU A 156 17.44 -2.52 -20.70
N GLY A 157 16.71 -3.03 -21.68
CA GLY A 157 17.12 -3.11 -23.09
C GLY A 157 16.81 -4.46 -23.75
N LEU A 158 16.51 -4.44 -25.05
CA LEU A 158 16.12 -5.64 -25.82
C LEU A 158 17.18 -6.73 -25.85
N ALA A 159 18.46 -6.36 -26.00
CA ALA A 159 19.56 -7.32 -26.09
C ALA A 159 19.79 -8.10 -24.78
N ASN A 160 19.25 -7.61 -23.65
CA ASN A 160 19.38 -8.26 -22.36
C ASN A 160 18.30 -9.35 -22.14
N ILE A 161 17.17 -9.29 -22.85
CA ILE A 161 16.05 -10.23 -22.67
C ILE A 161 16.52 -11.69 -22.83
N GLY A 162 17.26 -12.00 -23.89
CA GLY A 162 17.80 -13.36 -24.12
C GLY A 162 18.84 -13.82 -23.09
N ARG A 163 19.37 -12.90 -22.28
CA ARG A 163 20.47 -13.14 -21.32
C ARG A 163 19.98 -13.29 -19.88
N ILE A 164 18.68 -13.16 -19.63
CA ILE A 164 18.11 -13.26 -18.27
C ILE A 164 18.31 -14.67 -17.72
N GLY A 165 18.79 -14.75 -16.47
CA GLY A 165 19.05 -15.98 -15.73
C GLY A 165 17.76 -16.65 -15.22
N LEU A 166 16.97 -17.21 -16.13
CA LEU A 166 15.75 -17.95 -15.82
C LEU A 166 16.07 -19.43 -15.54
N GLN A 167 15.52 -19.96 -14.43
CA GLN A 167 15.84 -21.31 -13.94
C GLN A 167 14.75 -22.35 -14.19
N ASN A 168 13.49 -21.93 -14.40
CA ASN A 168 12.37 -22.84 -14.59
C ASN A 168 11.78 -22.73 -16.01
N PRO A 169 12.10 -23.65 -16.95
CA PRO A 169 11.61 -23.62 -18.33
C PRO A 169 10.09 -23.82 -18.45
N LYS A 170 9.41 -24.27 -17.38
CA LYS A 170 7.95 -24.47 -17.36
C LYS A 170 7.16 -23.18 -17.18
N VAL A 171 7.81 -22.05 -16.87
CA VAL A 171 7.19 -20.73 -16.71
C VAL A 171 6.99 -20.11 -18.10
N PRO A 172 5.75 -19.86 -18.57
CA PRO A 172 5.52 -19.16 -19.83
C PRO A 172 6.02 -17.72 -19.75
N ILE A 173 6.72 -17.29 -20.79
CA ILE A 173 7.28 -15.94 -20.91
C ILE A 173 6.45 -15.14 -21.89
N VAL A 174 6.02 -13.95 -21.47
CA VAL A 174 5.37 -12.98 -22.35
C VAL A 174 6.25 -11.74 -22.43
N ILE A 175 6.86 -11.51 -23.60
CA ILE A 175 7.62 -10.30 -23.86
C ILE A 175 6.65 -9.21 -24.33
N CYS A 176 6.63 -8.11 -23.59
CA CYS A 176 5.82 -6.93 -23.86
C CYS A 176 6.73 -5.92 -24.54
N GLY A 177 6.80 -6.00 -25.87
CA GLY A 177 7.69 -5.17 -26.69
C GLY A 177 6.98 -3.94 -27.23
N ASP A 178 7.79 -2.98 -27.66
CA ASP A 178 7.33 -1.77 -28.34
C ASP A 178 6.89 -2.13 -29.77
N HIS A 179 5.98 -1.34 -30.35
CA HIS A 179 5.55 -1.54 -31.73
C HIS A 179 6.53 -0.92 -32.73
N ASP A 180 7.76 -1.42 -32.72
CA ASP A 180 8.79 -1.00 -33.66
C ASP A 180 8.53 -1.51 -35.08
N ASP A 181 8.96 -0.71 -36.06
CA ASP A 181 9.00 -1.10 -37.48
C ASP A 181 9.77 -2.41 -37.66
N THR A 182 9.26 -3.30 -38.51
CA THR A 182 9.81 -4.65 -38.73
C THR A 182 11.23 -4.65 -39.31
N LYS A 183 11.68 -3.54 -39.91
CA LYS A 183 13.04 -3.36 -40.45
C LYS A 183 14.00 -2.73 -39.43
N SER A 184 13.49 -2.25 -38.29
CA SER A 184 14.29 -1.55 -37.29
C SER A 184 15.35 -2.47 -36.62
N PRO A 185 16.48 -1.89 -36.15
CA PRO A 185 17.43 -2.63 -35.32
C PRO A 185 16.81 -3.18 -34.04
N ALA A 186 15.83 -2.48 -33.47
CA ALA A 186 15.09 -2.88 -32.27
C ALA A 186 14.32 -4.18 -32.51
N PHE A 187 13.54 -4.26 -33.60
CA PHE A 187 12.82 -5.47 -33.99
C PHE A 187 13.77 -6.68 -34.15
N LYS A 188 14.91 -6.49 -34.83
CA LYS A 188 15.92 -7.56 -35.00
C LYS A 188 16.53 -8.00 -33.67
N SER A 189 16.78 -7.05 -32.76
CA SER A 189 17.29 -7.34 -31.41
C SER A 189 16.29 -8.15 -30.58
N LEU A 190 15.01 -7.77 -30.64
CA LEU A 190 13.92 -8.49 -29.99
C LEU A 190 13.81 -9.94 -30.52
N GLN A 191 13.82 -10.13 -31.84
CA GLN A 191 13.79 -11.48 -32.44
C GLN A 191 14.96 -12.36 -32.00
N LYS A 192 16.18 -11.81 -31.98
CA LYS A 192 17.37 -12.54 -31.48
C LYS A 192 17.19 -12.97 -30.02
N SER A 193 16.65 -12.09 -29.18
CA SER A 193 16.36 -12.41 -27.77
C SER A 193 15.27 -13.47 -27.62
N VAL A 194 14.21 -13.42 -28.44
CA VAL A 194 13.16 -14.44 -28.47
C VAL A 194 13.73 -15.81 -28.85
N HIS A 195 14.50 -15.88 -29.94
CA HIS A 195 15.15 -17.12 -30.38
C HIS A 195 16.11 -17.67 -29.33
N ALA A 196 16.87 -16.81 -28.64
CA ALA A 196 17.77 -17.24 -27.57
C ALA A 196 17.01 -17.88 -26.38
N LEU A 197 15.84 -17.36 -26.02
CA LEU A 197 14.98 -17.96 -24.98
C LEU A 197 14.31 -19.26 -25.46
N GLN A 198 13.81 -19.29 -26.69
CA GLN A 198 13.21 -20.50 -27.27
C GLN A 198 14.23 -21.63 -27.41
N GLY A 199 15.47 -21.33 -27.84
CA GLY A 199 16.57 -22.29 -27.91
C GLY A 199 16.99 -22.84 -26.54
N ARG A 200 16.64 -22.15 -25.45
CA ARG A 200 16.80 -22.62 -24.06
C ARG A 200 15.58 -23.41 -23.55
N GLY A 201 14.58 -23.66 -24.39
CA GLY A 201 13.39 -24.46 -24.07
C GLY A 201 12.22 -23.69 -23.45
N PHE A 202 12.25 -22.34 -23.43
CA PHE A 202 11.14 -21.55 -22.89
C PHE A 202 10.01 -21.38 -23.91
N LYS A 203 8.77 -21.45 -23.44
CA LYS A 203 7.61 -21.00 -24.22
C LYS A 203 7.54 -19.48 -24.16
N VAL A 204 7.81 -18.82 -25.29
CA VAL A 204 7.85 -17.36 -25.41
C VAL A 204 6.74 -16.87 -26.32
N THR A 205 6.03 -15.84 -25.87
CA THR A 205 5.06 -15.10 -26.68
C THR A 205 5.40 -13.62 -26.66
N VAL A 206 5.20 -12.92 -27.77
CA VAL A 206 5.45 -11.48 -27.89
C VAL A 206 4.11 -10.77 -28.05
N ILE A 207 3.90 -9.71 -27.28
CA ILE A 207 2.76 -8.80 -27.41
C ILE A 207 3.27 -7.37 -27.62
N LYS A 208 2.50 -6.59 -28.37
CA LYS A 208 2.83 -5.21 -28.74
C LYS A 208 1.58 -4.33 -28.75
N PRO A 209 1.71 -3.01 -28.57
CA PRO A 209 0.66 -2.03 -28.84
C PRO A 209 0.09 -2.17 -30.25
N ASN A 210 -1.16 -1.74 -30.48
CA ASN A 210 -1.78 -1.81 -31.81
C ASN A 210 -1.22 -0.73 -32.77
N THR A 211 -0.83 0.42 -32.24
CA THR A 211 -0.32 1.55 -33.01
C THR A 211 1.20 1.45 -33.18
N PRO A 212 1.74 1.59 -34.40
CA PRO A 212 3.18 1.67 -34.63
C PRO A 212 3.85 2.80 -33.84
N GLY A 213 5.02 2.51 -33.29
CA GLY A 213 5.83 3.46 -32.51
C GLY A 213 5.36 3.71 -31.08
N GLU A 214 4.30 3.06 -30.62
CA GLU A 214 3.87 3.13 -29.21
C GLU A 214 4.54 2.05 -28.36
N ASP A 215 4.71 2.38 -27.07
CA ASP A 215 4.95 1.42 -26.00
C ASP A 215 3.70 1.27 -25.08
N PHE A 216 3.79 0.37 -24.09
CA PHE A 216 2.69 0.17 -23.14
C PHE A 216 2.46 1.36 -22.19
N ASN A 217 3.45 2.24 -22.01
CA ASN A 217 3.28 3.48 -21.25
C ASN A 217 2.52 4.54 -22.06
N ASP A 218 2.71 4.61 -23.37
CA ASP A 218 1.97 5.50 -24.25
C ASP A 218 0.49 5.16 -24.26
N ILE A 219 0.13 3.87 -24.32
CA ILE A 219 -1.26 3.43 -24.20
C ILE A 219 -1.85 3.85 -22.85
N LEU A 220 -1.12 3.63 -21.75
CA LEU A 220 -1.56 4.01 -20.41
C LEU A 220 -1.78 5.53 -20.31
N LYS A 221 -0.89 6.33 -20.91
CA LYS A 221 -0.97 7.80 -20.90
C LYS A 221 -2.11 8.35 -21.75
N LYS A 222 -2.31 7.81 -22.95
CA LYS A 222 -3.28 8.31 -23.93
C LYS A 222 -4.69 7.82 -23.64
N GLN A 223 -4.82 6.60 -23.12
CA GLN A 223 -6.11 5.92 -22.99
C GLN A 223 -6.38 5.58 -21.53
N SER A 224 -6.03 4.35 -21.11
CA SER A 224 -6.38 3.83 -19.79
C SER A 224 -5.65 2.53 -19.48
N PRO A 225 -5.58 2.13 -18.19
CA PRO A 225 -5.18 0.77 -17.82
C PRO A 225 -6.02 -0.32 -18.49
N GLU A 226 -7.31 -0.08 -18.79
CA GLU A 226 -8.18 -1.01 -19.52
C GLU A 226 -7.66 -1.29 -20.92
N ALA A 227 -7.24 -0.26 -21.65
CA ALA A 227 -6.71 -0.41 -23.00
C ALA A 227 -5.46 -1.29 -23.04
N VAL A 228 -4.57 -1.13 -22.05
CA VAL A 228 -3.41 -2.03 -21.86
C VAL A 228 -3.87 -3.47 -21.62
N ARG A 229 -4.91 -3.69 -20.80
CA ARG A 229 -5.46 -5.03 -20.54
C ARG A 229 -6.04 -5.69 -21.78
N GLU A 230 -6.77 -4.96 -22.61
CA GLU A 230 -7.39 -5.53 -23.82
C GLU A 230 -6.34 -6.14 -24.77
N ILE A 231 -5.18 -5.51 -24.89
CA ILE A 231 -4.07 -6.03 -25.70
C ILE A 231 -3.51 -7.31 -25.08
N ILE A 232 -3.34 -7.34 -23.75
CA ILE A 232 -2.80 -8.49 -23.04
C ILE A 232 -3.77 -9.68 -23.04
N LYS A 233 -5.09 -9.43 -22.94
CA LYS A 233 -6.17 -10.45 -22.96
C LYS A 233 -6.15 -11.34 -24.20
N GLN A 234 -5.65 -10.85 -25.32
CA GLN A 234 -5.57 -11.63 -26.56
C GLN A 234 -4.66 -12.86 -26.42
N VAL A 235 -3.77 -12.87 -25.42
CA VAL A 235 -2.65 -13.82 -25.36
C VAL A 235 -2.52 -14.53 -24.00
N VAL A 236 -3.13 -14.03 -22.93
CA VAL A 236 -3.10 -14.65 -21.60
C VAL A 236 -4.49 -14.99 -21.05
N PRO A 237 -4.64 -16.07 -20.25
CA PRO A 237 -5.92 -16.44 -19.62
C PRO A 237 -6.53 -15.29 -18.78
N GLN A 238 -7.86 -15.13 -18.87
CA GLN A 238 -8.63 -14.08 -18.20
C GLN A 238 -8.48 -14.09 -16.66
N THR A 239 -8.13 -15.24 -16.09
CA THR A 239 -7.83 -15.42 -14.65
C THR A 239 -6.57 -14.69 -14.17
N LEU A 240 -5.67 -14.29 -15.08
CA LEU A 240 -4.45 -13.55 -14.78
C LEU A 240 -4.62 -12.03 -14.87
N ILE A 241 -5.84 -11.56 -15.09
CA ILE A 241 -6.15 -10.16 -15.32
C ILE A 241 -7.15 -9.73 -14.25
N GLN A 242 -6.68 -9.02 -13.22
CA GLN A 242 -7.61 -8.36 -12.31
C GLN A 242 -8.08 -7.04 -12.95
N PRO A 243 -9.33 -6.62 -12.73
CA PRO A 243 -9.73 -5.28 -13.13
C PRO A 243 -8.81 -4.26 -12.44
N SER A 244 -8.05 -3.47 -13.21
CA SER A 244 -7.41 -2.30 -12.62
C SER A 244 -8.49 -1.38 -12.09
N ILE A 245 -8.22 -0.82 -10.92
CA ILE A 245 -8.91 0.35 -10.44
C ILE A 245 -8.40 1.50 -11.32
N THR A 246 -9.09 1.73 -12.43
CA THR A 246 -9.07 3.05 -13.04
C THR A 246 -9.75 3.99 -12.07
N ILE A 247 -8.97 4.89 -11.48
CA ILE A 247 -9.51 6.14 -10.95
C ILE A 247 -9.96 6.91 -12.18
N LYS A 248 -11.16 6.60 -12.67
CA LYS A 248 -12.02 7.69 -13.11
C LYS A 248 -12.23 8.52 -11.87
N GLU A 249 -12.01 9.82 -11.97
CA GLU A 249 -12.59 10.79 -11.05
C GLU A 249 -14.09 10.51 -11.01
N THR A 250 -14.44 9.74 -10.00
CA THR A 250 -15.79 9.42 -9.59
C THR A 250 -15.59 9.21 -8.11
N SER A 251 -15.53 10.38 -7.48
CA SER A 251 -15.85 10.57 -6.08
C SER A 251 -16.79 9.48 -5.60
N SER A 252 -16.26 8.49 -4.89
CA SER A 252 -17.12 7.78 -3.97
C SER A 252 -17.43 8.79 -2.89
N LEU A 253 -18.56 9.50 -3.06
CA LEU A 253 -19.12 10.49 -2.14
C LEU A 253 -18.89 10.18 -0.63
N PRO A 254 -18.94 8.91 -0.13
CA PRO A 254 -18.57 8.63 1.26
C PRO A 254 -17.09 8.83 1.60
N GLN A 255 -16.17 8.43 0.72
CA GLN A 255 -14.73 8.61 0.93
C GLN A 255 -14.33 10.07 0.79
N ASP A 256 -14.95 10.81 -0.12
CA ASP A 256 -14.70 12.25 -0.24
C ASP A 256 -15.30 13.03 0.92
N ALA A 257 -16.51 12.68 1.37
CA ALA A 257 -17.07 13.26 2.60
C ALA A 257 -16.17 12.95 3.81
N PHE A 258 -15.68 11.70 3.94
CA PHE A 258 -14.75 11.35 5.00
C PHE A 258 -13.43 12.11 4.88
N ASN A 259 -12.82 12.17 3.69
CA ASN A 259 -11.58 12.90 3.43
C ASN A 259 -11.73 14.42 3.66
N GLN A 260 -12.90 14.99 3.36
CA GLN A 260 -13.21 16.39 3.67
C GLN A 260 -13.25 16.62 5.19
N ILE A 261 -13.83 15.70 5.95
CA ILE A 261 -13.79 15.76 7.43
C ILE A 261 -12.35 15.64 7.93
N VAL A 262 -11.53 14.74 7.36
CA VAL A 262 -10.10 14.62 7.71
C VAL A 262 -9.37 15.94 7.47
N LYS A 263 -9.50 16.53 6.28
CA LYS A 263 -8.88 17.83 5.95
C LYS A 263 -9.35 18.95 6.87
N SER A 264 -10.64 18.95 7.24
CA SER A 264 -11.19 19.90 8.21
C SER A 264 -10.55 19.73 9.59
N CYS A 265 -10.38 18.50 10.05
CA CYS A 265 -9.70 18.19 11.31
C CYS A 265 -8.21 18.62 11.29
N GLU A 266 -7.50 18.33 10.19
CA GLU A 266 -6.10 18.77 10.01
C GLU A 266 -5.99 20.30 10.07
N LYS A 267 -6.89 21.01 9.39
CA LYS A 267 -6.92 22.48 9.42
C LYS A 267 -7.09 23.02 10.84
N VAL A 268 -7.96 22.41 11.65
CA VAL A 268 -8.15 22.79 13.06
C VAL A 268 -6.87 22.55 13.88
N LEU A 269 -6.19 21.42 13.67
CA LEU A 269 -4.92 21.12 14.34
C LEU A 269 -3.82 22.10 13.95
N TYR A 270 -3.65 22.40 12.66
CA TYR A 270 -2.64 23.37 12.20
C TYR A 270 -2.95 24.79 12.68
N ALA A 271 -4.22 25.21 12.68
CA ALA A 271 -4.61 26.51 13.21
C ALA A 271 -4.30 26.63 14.71
N TYR A 272 -4.49 25.55 15.46
CA TYR A 272 -4.12 25.50 16.88
C TYR A 272 -2.60 25.56 17.08
N ILE A 273 -1.81 24.80 16.31
CA ILE A 273 -0.34 24.86 16.35
C ILE A 273 0.17 26.27 16.10
N ALA A 274 -0.37 26.94 15.07
CA ALA A 274 -0.02 28.31 14.73
C ALA A 274 -0.39 29.29 15.86
N LYS A 275 -1.57 29.12 16.47
CA LYS A 275 -2.02 29.97 17.59
C LYS A 275 -1.12 29.84 18.81
N GLU A 276 -0.73 28.63 19.18
CA GLU A 276 0.09 28.37 20.36
C GLU A 276 1.60 28.52 20.11
N SER A 277 2.00 28.96 18.91
CA SER A 277 3.40 29.14 18.52
C SER A 277 4.26 27.88 18.71
N VAL A 278 3.66 26.70 18.52
CA VAL A 278 4.35 25.42 18.68
C VAL A 278 5.15 25.09 17.42
N SER A 279 6.42 24.72 17.61
CA SER A 279 7.29 24.30 16.51
C SER A 279 6.85 22.96 15.91
N ILE A 280 6.81 22.88 14.58
CA ILE A 280 6.42 21.66 13.85
C ILE A 280 7.60 20.70 13.75
N THR A 281 7.69 19.76 14.69
CA THR A 281 8.67 18.67 14.66
C THR A 281 8.30 17.60 13.61
N PRO A 282 9.26 16.77 13.14
CA PRO A 282 8.97 15.62 12.28
C PRO A 282 7.92 14.67 12.87
N GLU A 283 7.98 14.43 14.18
CA GLU A 283 7.05 13.58 14.91
C GLU A 283 5.64 14.18 14.90
N LEU A 284 5.53 15.50 15.05
CA LEU A 284 4.25 16.20 14.98
C LEU A 284 3.65 16.14 13.56
N LYS A 285 4.49 16.21 12.51
CA LYS A 285 4.04 16.01 11.11
C LYS A 285 3.48 14.62 10.86
N GLU A 286 4.05 13.59 11.50
CA GLU A 286 3.53 12.22 11.42
C GLU A 286 2.26 12.04 12.27
N ARG A 287 2.13 12.76 13.40
CA ARG A 287 1.02 12.62 14.34
C ARG A 287 -0.27 13.28 13.87
N ILE A 288 -0.20 14.45 13.24
CA ILE A 288 -1.37 15.24 12.85
C ILE A 288 -2.33 14.45 11.95
N PRO A 289 -1.89 13.80 10.85
CA PRO A 289 -2.79 13.03 9.99
C PRO A 289 -3.48 11.88 10.74
N LEU A 290 -2.76 11.21 11.65
CA LEU A 290 -3.32 10.10 12.45
C LEU A 290 -4.41 10.58 13.41
N GLN A 291 -4.18 11.70 14.08
CA GLN A 291 -5.17 12.30 14.99
C GLN A 291 -6.38 12.81 14.22
N ALA A 292 -6.17 13.47 13.07
CA ALA A 292 -7.24 13.95 12.22
C ALA A 292 -8.09 12.79 11.65
N GLU A 293 -7.46 11.73 11.15
CA GLU A 293 -8.18 10.56 10.65
C GLU A 293 -8.98 9.87 11.76
N ARG A 294 -8.43 9.78 12.97
CA ARG A 294 -9.13 9.18 14.12
C ARG A 294 -10.33 10.03 14.55
N ALA A 295 -10.18 11.35 14.64
CA ALA A 295 -11.28 12.27 14.94
C ALA A 295 -12.36 12.24 13.85
N ALA A 296 -11.95 12.21 12.59
CA ALA A 296 -12.88 12.11 11.46
C ALA A 296 -13.73 10.85 11.50
N LYS A 297 -13.23 9.72 12.03
CA LYS A 297 -14.04 8.51 12.25
C LYS A 297 -15.17 8.79 13.23
N PHE A 298 -14.90 9.44 14.36
CA PHE A 298 -15.95 9.77 15.33
C PHE A 298 -16.99 10.71 14.73
N ILE A 299 -16.52 11.78 14.07
CA ILE A 299 -17.39 12.77 13.42
C ILE A 299 -18.27 12.13 12.34
N PHE A 300 -17.69 11.28 11.50
CA PHE A 300 -18.42 10.61 10.44
C PHE A 300 -19.57 9.76 11.01
N TYR A 301 -19.32 9.01 12.08
CA TYR A 301 -20.36 8.19 12.71
C TYR A 301 -21.37 9.00 13.52
N ALA A 302 -20.98 10.10 14.16
CA ALA A 302 -21.88 10.92 14.96
C ALA A 302 -22.78 11.82 14.09
N HIS A 303 -22.23 12.42 13.04
CA HIS A 303 -22.89 13.48 12.27
C HIS A 303 -23.28 13.04 10.86
N THR A 304 -22.38 12.38 10.13
CA THR A 304 -22.68 11.98 8.74
C THR A 304 -23.75 10.89 8.67
N MET A 305 -23.83 10.04 9.69
CA MET A 305 -24.90 9.03 9.86
C MET A 305 -26.25 9.66 10.22
N GLY A 306 -26.27 10.67 11.08
CA GLY A 306 -27.50 11.38 11.52
C GLY A 306 -27.91 12.53 10.60
N GLY A 307 -27.11 12.82 9.58
CA GLY A 307 -27.35 13.89 8.62
C GLY A 307 -27.09 15.30 9.09
N THR A 308 -26.36 15.46 10.18
CA THR A 308 -25.97 16.74 10.75
C THR A 308 -24.51 17.07 10.38
N LYS A 309 -24.08 18.30 10.64
CA LYS A 309 -22.66 18.70 10.57
C LYS A 309 -22.14 18.89 11.99
N PRO A 310 -20.88 18.53 12.28
CA PRO A 310 -20.29 18.80 13.58
C PRO A 310 -20.10 20.31 13.79
N THR A 311 -20.33 20.77 15.01
CA THR A 311 -19.92 22.10 15.47
C THR A 311 -18.41 22.14 15.69
N GLU A 312 -17.80 23.33 15.68
CA GLU A 312 -16.36 23.48 15.98
C GLU A 312 -15.99 22.93 17.37
N LYS A 313 -16.90 23.06 18.34
CA LYS A 313 -16.74 22.51 19.69
C LYS A 313 -16.66 20.98 19.65
N GLU A 314 -17.54 20.32 18.89
CA GLU A 314 -17.54 18.87 18.72
C GLU A 314 -16.28 18.39 17.98
N VAL A 315 -15.83 19.11 16.94
CA VAL A 315 -14.58 18.79 16.25
C VAL A 315 -13.40 18.82 17.22
N LYS A 316 -13.29 19.87 18.06
CA LYS A 316 -12.24 19.97 19.09
C LYS A 316 -12.34 18.82 20.09
N GLN A 317 -13.54 18.50 20.57
CA GLN A 317 -13.79 17.37 21.47
C GLN A 317 -13.32 16.03 20.89
N PHE A 318 -13.67 15.74 19.63
CA PHE A 318 -13.24 14.52 18.95
C PHE A 318 -11.73 14.49 18.67
N LEU A 319 -11.11 15.63 18.40
CA LEU A 319 -9.66 15.76 18.31
C LEU A 319 -8.96 15.50 19.66
N THR A 320 -9.52 15.99 20.76
CA THR A 320 -8.99 15.71 22.12
C THR A 320 -9.10 14.22 22.44
N ARG A 321 -10.26 13.61 22.16
CA ARG A 321 -10.45 12.16 22.32
C ARG A 321 -9.47 11.37 21.46
N ALA A 322 -9.32 11.72 20.18
CA ALA A 322 -8.40 11.06 19.26
C ALA A 322 -6.95 11.09 19.77
N LYS A 323 -6.50 12.24 20.29
CA LYS A 323 -5.19 12.35 20.95
C LYS A 323 -5.07 11.38 22.11
N TYR A 324 -6.03 11.41 23.03
CA TYR A 324 -6.02 10.57 24.23
C TYR A 324 -5.89 9.08 23.86
N GLU A 325 -6.70 8.60 22.91
CA GLU A 325 -6.64 7.20 22.47
C GLU A 325 -5.27 6.85 21.88
N LEU A 326 -4.75 7.71 21.00
CA LEU A 326 -3.47 7.47 20.34
C LEU A 326 -2.28 7.53 21.31
N ASP A 327 -2.39 8.22 22.44
CA ASP A 327 -1.36 8.25 23.50
C ASP A 327 -1.43 7.00 24.40
N ARG A 328 -2.65 6.46 24.57
CA ARG A 328 -2.90 5.29 25.43
C ARG A 328 -2.58 3.96 24.76
N ILE A 329 -2.73 3.85 23.44
CA ILE A 329 -2.43 2.61 22.71
C ILE A 329 -1.01 2.07 23.02
N PRO A 330 0.08 2.86 22.92
CA PRO A 330 1.42 2.35 23.23
C PRO A 330 1.56 1.89 24.69
N GLN A 331 0.98 2.65 25.63
CA GLN A 331 1.06 2.34 27.07
C GLN A 331 0.33 1.03 27.41
N ILE A 332 -0.84 0.79 26.80
CA ILE A 332 -1.60 -0.44 26.99
C ILE A 332 -0.87 -1.62 26.32
N LYS A 333 -0.29 -1.42 25.13
CA LYS A 333 0.52 -2.45 24.46
C LYS A 333 1.69 -2.90 25.34
N GLU A 334 2.42 -1.96 25.92
CA GLU A 334 3.55 -2.24 26.82
C GLU A 334 3.07 -3.03 28.06
N LYS A 335 2.01 -2.57 28.74
CA LYS A 335 1.40 -3.28 29.87
C LYS A 335 1.04 -4.72 29.52
N LEU A 336 0.31 -4.92 28.41
CA LEU A 336 -0.12 -6.25 27.96
C LEU A 336 1.06 -7.15 27.59
N THR A 337 2.08 -6.58 26.93
CA THR A 337 3.29 -7.32 26.56
C THR A 337 4.00 -7.84 27.82
N ASN A 338 4.17 -7.00 28.83
CA ASN A 338 4.80 -7.38 30.10
C ASN A 338 3.98 -8.44 30.84
N GLU A 339 2.66 -8.28 30.92
CA GLU A 339 1.76 -9.26 31.55
C GLU A 339 1.82 -10.64 30.86
N TRP A 340 1.85 -10.67 29.53
CA TRP A 340 1.85 -11.92 28.78
C TRP A 340 3.21 -12.62 28.87
N GLN A 341 4.30 -11.85 28.89
CA GLN A 341 5.64 -12.37 29.14
C GLN A 341 5.74 -13.00 30.53
N GLN A 342 5.23 -12.34 31.56
CA GLN A 342 5.24 -12.86 32.94
C GLN A 342 4.42 -14.15 33.09
N ARG A 343 3.35 -14.31 32.31
CA ARG A 343 2.49 -15.52 32.31
C ARG A 343 3.03 -16.67 31.46
N GLY A 344 4.18 -16.50 30.78
CA GLY A 344 4.76 -17.51 29.89
C GLY A 344 3.98 -17.73 28.58
N ASN A 345 3.01 -16.88 28.26
CA ASN A 345 2.08 -17.04 27.13
C ASN A 345 2.37 -16.08 25.97
N PHE A 346 3.60 -15.58 25.84
CA PHE A 346 3.97 -14.58 24.83
C PHE A 346 4.78 -15.18 23.67
N ASP A 347 4.14 -15.30 22.51
CA ASP A 347 4.75 -15.61 21.22
C ASP A 347 5.08 -14.30 20.47
N LYS A 348 6.37 -13.97 20.43
CA LYS A 348 6.92 -12.76 19.77
C LYS A 348 6.52 -12.61 18.30
N GLN A 349 6.13 -13.68 17.61
CA GLN A 349 5.76 -13.65 16.18
C GLN A 349 4.25 -13.56 15.96
N LYS A 350 3.43 -14.06 16.89
CA LYS A 350 1.96 -14.16 16.71
C LYS A 350 1.18 -13.11 17.50
N ASP A 351 1.69 -12.69 18.64
CA ASP A 351 0.96 -11.88 19.59
C ASP A 351 1.01 -10.35 19.39
N PRO A 352 2.02 -9.74 18.71
CA PRO A 352 2.07 -8.28 18.57
C PRO A 352 0.81 -7.66 17.93
N LEU A 353 0.23 -8.32 16.92
CA LEU A 353 -1.00 -7.85 16.27
C LEU A 353 -2.21 -8.00 17.20
N LEU A 354 -2.31 -9.12 17.92
CA LEU A 354 -3.40 -9.36 18.86
C LEU A 354 -3.35 -8.36 20.03
N ILE A 355 -2.15 -8.11 20.58
CA ILE A 355 -1.90 -7.11 21.62
C ILE A 355 -2.30 -5.72 21.11
N HIS A 356 -1.91 -5.35 19.88
CA HIS A 356 -2.34 -4.07 19.29
C HIS A 356 -3.87 -3.99 19.16
N MET A 357 -4.54 -5.06 18.72
CA MET A 357 -5.99 -5.07 18.57
C MET A 357 -6.72 -4.94 19.92
N ILE A 358 -6.19 -5.55 20.99
CA ILE A 358 -6.71 -5.42 22.35
C ILE A 358 -6.47 -4.00 22.86
N ALA A 359 -5.24 -3.49 22.72
CA ALA A 359 -4.88 -2.14 23.15
C ALA A 359 -5.73 -1.08 22.46
N ALA A 360 -5.98 -1.22 21.16
CA ALA A 360 -6.84 -0.31 20.40
C ALA A 360 -8.30 -0.33 20.87
N ARG A 361 -8.83 -1.49 21.29
CA ARG A 361 -10.18 -1.59 21.86
C ARG A 361 -10.25 -0.93 23.24
N GLN A 362 -9.31 -1.27 24.11
CA GLN A 362 -9.25 -0.69 25.45
C GLN A 362 -9.06 0.84 25.39
N ALA A 363 -8.12 1.34 24.58
CA ALA A 363 -7.93 2.76 24.38
C ALA A 363 -9.19 3.45 23.84
N SER A 364 -9.94 2.80 22.96
CA SER A 364 -11.22 3.35 22.45
C SER A 364 -12.27 3.52 23.54
N ILE A 365 -12.35 2.59 24.50
CA ILE A 365 -13.25 2.70 25.66
C ILE A 365 -12.73 3.80 26.60
N GLU A 366 -11.43 3.81 26.91
CA GLU A 366 -10.83 4.83 27.76
C GLU A 366 -11.04 6.25 27.18
N GLY A 367 -10.85 6.42 25.86
CA GLY A 367 -11.07 7.69 25.17
C GLY A 367 -12.53 8.13 25.14
N ARG A 368 -13.48 7.19 25.08
CA ARG A 368 -14.91 7.46 25.20
C ARG A 368 -15.25 7.96 26.61
N LEU A 369 -14.87 7.22 27.65
CA LEU A 369 -15.07 7.60 29.05
C LEU A 369 -14.40 8.93 29.39
N PHE A 370 -13.21 9.17 28.85
CA PHE A 370 -12.49 10.44 28.98
C PHE A 370 -13.29 11.61 28.39
N LEU A 371 -13.89 11.43 27.22
CA LEU A 371 -14.69 12.46 26.58
C LEU A 371 -16.00 12.71 27.33
N GLU A 372 -16.68 11.66 27.78
CA GLU A 372 -17.91 11.73 28.60
C GLU A 372 -17.64 12.53 29.88
N ALA A 373 -16.58 12.19 30.63
CA ALA A 373 -16.19 12.91 31.85
C ALA A 373 -15.87 14.40 31.59
N LYS A 374 -15.19 14.71 30.48
CA LYS A 374 -14.91 16.09 30.05
C LYS A 374 -16.20 16.86 29.74
N GLN A 375 -17.16 16.23 29.07
CA GLN A 375 -18.44 16.85 28.71
C GLN A 375 -19.29 17.16 29.96
N GLU A 376 -19.24 16.30 30.97
CA GLU A 376 -19.88 16.49 32.28
C GLU A 376 -19.11 17.44 33.22
N ARG A 377 -17.99 18.03 32.75
CA ARG A 377 -17.09 18.90 33.54
C ARG A 377 -16.56 18.23 34.81
N LEU A 378 -16.51 16.90 34.83
CA LEU A 378 -15.91 16.15 35.92
C LEU A 378 -14.39 16.26 35.83
N LYS A 379 -13.71 16.23 36.99
CA LYS A 379 -12.26 15.96 37.00
C LYS A 379 -12.03 14.59 36.37
N THR A 380 -11.14 14.51 35.39
CA THR A 380 -10.84 13.25 34.69
C THR A 380 -10.60 12.14 35.71
N PRO A 381 -11.46 11.09 35.76
CA PRO A 381 -11.34 10.07 36.77
C PRO A 381 -10.01 9.32 36.62
N PHE A 382 -9.25 9.19 37.71
CA PHE A 382 -8.00 8.40 37.72
C PHE A 382 -8.25 6.91 37.41
N ASN A 383 -9.50 6.44 37.52
CA ASN A 383 -9.89 5.05 37.31
C ASN A 383 -10.37 4.72 35.89
N ILE A 384 -10.28 5.64 34.91
CA ILE A 384 -10.68 5.37 33.51
C ILE A 384 -10.06 4.06 32.97
N PRO A 385 -8.74 3.78 33.14
CA PRO A 385 -8.16 2.54 32.65
C PRO A 385 -8.79 1.28 33.26
N GLN A 386 -9.11 1.30 34.55
CA GLN A 386 -9.72 0.18 35.27
C GLN A 386 -11.18 -0.04 34.82
N LEU A 387 -11.94 1.05 34.63
CA LEU A 387 -13.31 0.99 34.11
C LEU A 387 -13.32 0.42 32.69
N ALA A 388 -12.42 0.89 31.82
CA ALA A 388 -12.30 0.40 30.46
C ALA A 388 -11.89 -1.08 30.38
N GLU A 389 -10.98 -1.52 31.26
CA GLU A 389 -10.59 -2.92 31.36
C GLU A 389 -11.77 -3.80 31.81
N THR A 390 -12.58 -3.31 32.75
CA THR A 390 -13.78 -3.99 33.26
C THR A 390 -14.84 -4.12 32.17
N GLU A 391 -15.15 -3.03 31.45
CA GLU A 391 -16.07 -3.03 30.32
C GLU A 391 -15.61 -3.99 29.21
N LEU A 392 -14.32 -3.95 28.85
CA LEU A 392 -13.77 -4.83 27.81
C LEU A 392 -13.87 -6.31 28.21
N LYS A 393 -13.67 -6.64 29.50
CA LYS A 393 -13.86 -8.00 30.01
C LYS A 393 -15.33 -8.42 29.93
N ALA A 394 -16.26 -7.55 30.32
CA ALA A 394 -17.69 -7.81 30.21
C ALA A 394 -18.11 -8.08 28.75
N HIS A 395 -17.68 -7.24 27.80
CA HIS A 395 -17.96 -7.44 26.38
C HIS A 395 -17.37 -8.75 25.82
N ARG A 396 -16.22 -9.21 26.32
CA ARG A 396 -15.67 -10.52 25.91
C ARG A 396 -16.58 -11.67 26.31
N VAL A 397 -17.24 -11.58 27.47
CA VAL A 397 -18.23 -12.57 27.92
C VAL A 397 -19.51 -12.44 27.10
N GLU A 398 -20.01 -11.22 26.95
CA GLU A 398 -21.23 -10.92 26.18
C GLU A 398 -21.15 -11.38 24.73
N ALA A 399 -19.97 -11.26 24.10
CA ALA A 399 -19.75 -11.67 22.72
C ALA A 399 -20.17 -13.12 22.44
N LYS A 400 -20.01 -14.03 23.40
CA LYS A 400 -20.40 -15.44 23.26
C LYS A 400 -21.93 -15.59 23.19
N LEU A 401 -22.64 -14.95 24.12
CA LEU A 401 -24.10 -14.99 24.16
C LEU A 401 -24.71 -14.29 22.93
N LEU A 402 -24.15 -13.14 22.55
CA LEU A 402 -24.58 -12.40 21.37
C LEU A 402 -24.35 -13.22 20.09
N ALA A 403 -23.22 -13.92 19.97
CA ALA A 403 -22.94 -14.79 18.82
C ALA A 403 -24.00 -15.89 18.65
N GLN A 404 -24.42 -16.54 19.74
CA GLN A 404 -25.47 -17.57 19.67
C GLN A 404 -26.80 -16.99 19.14
N LYS A 405 -27.19 -15.81 19.65
CA LYS A 405 -28.40 -15.11 19.19
C LYS A 405 -28.30 -14.74 17.71
N LEU A 406 -27.18 -14.18 17.27
CA LEU A 406 -26.96 -13.78 15.87
C LEU A 406 -26.91 -14.99 14.93
N GLY A 407 -26.31 -16.10 15.37
CA GLY A 407 -26.27 -17.35 14.61
C GLY A 407 -27.67 -17.87 14.30
N ALA A 408 -28.55 -17.89 15.32
CA ALA A 408 -29.94 -18.29 15.16
C ALA A 408 -30.74 -17.29 14.31
N GLN A 409 -30.65 -16.00 14.62
CA GLN A 409 -31.46 -14.96 13.97
C GLN A 409 -31.10 -14.73 12.49
N TYR A 410 -29.82 -14.83 12.15
CA TYR A 410 -29.32 -14.50 10.81
C TYR A 410 -28.68 -15.71 10.10
N SER A 411 -28.91 -16.94 10.56
CA SER A 411 -28.37 -18.16 9.95
C SER A 411 -26.86 -18.09 9.68
N LEU A 412 -26.11 -17.53 10.63
CA LEU A 412 -24.65 -17.39 10.51
C LEU A 412 -23.96 -18.64 11.05
N SER A 413 -22.83 -19.01 10.43
CA SER A 413 -21.93 -20.01 11.02
C SER A 413 -21.48 -19.53 12.42
N GLU A 414 -21.18 -20.45 13.33
CA GLU A 414 -20.77 -20.10 14.71
C GLU A 414 -19.61 -19.09 14.73
N ARG A 415 -18.61 -19.31 13.86
CA ARG A 415 -17.46 -18.42 13.71
C ARG A 415 -17.87 -17.05 13.17
N THR A 416 -18.68 -16.98 12.11
CA THR A 416 -19.16 -15.71 11.55
C THR A 416 -20.05 -14.95 12.53
N ALA A 417 -20.88 -15.64 13.30
CA ALA A 417 -21.68 -15.05 14.35
C ALA A 417 -20.80 -14.46 15.47
N ASN A 418 -19.73 -15.16 15.85
CA ASN A 418 -18.75 -14.68 16.84
C ASN A 418 -18.03 -13.40 16.37
N GLU A 419 -17.60 -13.39 15.12
CA GLU A 419 -16.97 -12.24 14.48
C GLU A 419 -17.92 -11.05 14.36
N CYS A 420 -19.17 -11.31 13.98
CA CYS A 420 -20.24 -10.31 13.93
C CYS A 420 -20.49 -9.71 15.31
N ALA A 421 -20.67 -10.54 16.34
CA ALA A 421 -20.88 -10.10 17.73
C ALA A 421 -19.73 -9.22 18.24
N LYS A 422 -18.47 -9.62 17.99
CA LYS A 422 -17.28 -8.82 18.34
C LYS A 422 -17.28 -7.46 17.64
N ASN A 423 -17.70 -7.39 16.37
CA ASN A 423 -17.78 -6.13 15.64
C ASN A 423 -18.90 -5.22 16.17
N MET A 424 -20.05 -5.79 16.56
CA MET A 424 -21.15 -5.03 17.18
C MET A 424 -20.74 -4.44 18.53
N LEU A 425 -20.12 -5.25 19.40
CA LEU A 425 -19.64 -4.76 20.69
C LEU A 425 -18.53 -3.72 20.53
N ARG A 426 -17.66 -3.88 19.54
CA ARG A 426 -16.65 -2.86 19.25
C ARG A 426 -17.25 -1.54 18.74
N TYR A 427 -18.34 -1.60 18.01
CA TYR A 427 -19.09 -0.39 17.68
C TYR A 427 -19.57 0.29 18.96
N GLN A 428 -20.17 -0.46 19.89
CA GLN A 428 -20.60 0.05 21.19
C GLN A 428 -19.44 0.61 22.03
N GLU A 429 -18.28 -0.06 22.07
CA GLU A 429 -17.06 0.43 22.73
C GLU A 429 -16.61 1.78 22.17
N THR A 430 -16.76 1.97 20.86
CA THR A 430 -16.35 3.19 20.17
C THR A 430 -17.36 4.33 20.35
N HIS A 431 -18.65 4.02 20.29
CA HIS A 431 -19.72 5.03 20.18
C HIS A 431 -20.58 5.18 21.43
N GLY A 432 -20.46 4.29 22.42
CA GLY A 432 -21.30 4.24 23.63
C GLY A 432 -22.72 3.72 23.38
N ALA A 433 -23.22 3.84 22.14
CA ALA A 433 -24.55 3.41 21.74
C ALA A 433 -24.58 1.97 21.20
N LYS A 434 -25.67 1.26 21.50
CA LYS A 434 -26.01 0.00 20.83
C LYS A 434 -26.45 0.27 19.40
N LEU A 435 -26.24 -0.73 18.54
CA LEU A 435 -26.70 -0.68 17.15
C LEU A 435 -28.23 -0.78 17.09
N THR A 436 -28.82 -0.09 16.12
CA THR A 436 -30.22 -0.29 15.73
C THR A 436 -30.41 -1.64 15.03
N ASP A 437 -31.65 -2.15 14.96
CA ASP A 437 -31.95 -3.41 14.27
C ASP A 437 -31.50 -3.43 12.80
N THR A 438 -31.69 -2.30 12.10
CA THR A 438 -31.23 -2.12 10.71
C THR A 438 -29.71 -2.21 10.60
N GLN A 439 -28.99 -1.60 11.54
CA GLN A 439 -27.53 -1.66 11.57
C GLN A 439 -27.03 -3.06 11.96
N MET A 440 -27.71 -3.74 12.88
CA MET A 440 -27.40 -5.13 13.24
C MET A 440 -27.59 -6.06 12.06
N THR A 441 -28.71 -5.93 11.33
CA THR A 441 -28.97 -6.67 10.08
C THR A 441 -27.88 -6.40 9.05
N THR A 442 -27.50 -5.13 8.87
CA THR A 442 -26.42 -4.73 7.95
C THR A 442 -25.09 -5.36 8.34
N MET A 443 -24.73 -5.36 9.63
CA MET A 443 -23.51 -6.01 10.11
C MET A 443 -23.53 -7.52 9.91
N ALA A 444 -24.68 -8.18 10.06
CA ALA A 444 -24.83 -9.61 9.80
C ALA A 444 -24.65 -9.94 8.31
N GLU A 445 -25.24 -9.16 7.41
CA GLU A 445 -25.03 -9.32 5.96
C GLU A 445 -23.56 -9.12 5.56
N ILE A 446 -22.91 -8.10 6.12
CA ILE A 446 -21.49 -7.85 5.90
C ILE A 446 -20.66 -9.02 6.40
N ALA A 447 -20.99 -9.58 7.58
CA ALA A 447 -20.29 -10.74 8.10
C ALA A 447 -20.35 -11.93 7.13
N ARG A 448 -21.52 -12.23 6.52
CA ARG A 448 -21.63 -13.26 5.46
C ARG A 448 -20.77 -12.94 4.23
N LYS A 449 -20.79 -11.69 3.77
CA LYS A 449 -19.96 -11.25 2.62
C LYS A 449 -18.46 -11.40 2.93
N ILE A 450 -18.05 -11.08 4.15
CA ILE A 450 -16.67 -11.16 4.61
C ILE A 450 -16.20 -12.61 4.73
N GLU A 451 -17.03 -13.51 5.27
CA GLU A 451 -16.74 -14.95 5.32
C GLU A 451 -16.49 -15.53 3.93
N LYS A 452 -17.35 -15.20 2.95
CA LYS A 452 -17.17 -15.63 1.55
C LYS A 452 -15.90 -15.06 0.92
N LYS A 453 -15.58 -13.79 1.22
CA LYS A 453 -14.43 -13.09 0.63
C LYS A 453 -13.09 -13.51 1.24
N TYR A 454 -13.10 -13.84 2.53
CA TYR A 454 -11.94 -14.22 3.30
C TYR A 454 -12.22 -15.56 3.99
N PRO A 455 -12.27 -16.68 3.25
CA PRO A 455 -12.63 -17.98 3.81
C PRO A 455 -11.56 -18.52 4.77
N ASP A 456 -11.96 -19.47 5.62
CA ASP A 456 -11.08 -20.08 6.62
C ASP A 456 -9.88 -20.83 6.02
N SER A 457 -9.97 -21.27 4.76
CA SER A 457 -8.84 -21.88 4.06
C SER A 457 -7.60 -20.98 4.02
N LEU A 458 -7.78 -19.66 4.09
CA LEU A 458 -6.68 -18.67 4.13
C LEU A 458 -5.95 -18.61 5.48
N GLU A 459 -6.46 -19.28 6.52
CA GLU A 459 -5.84 -19.28 7.86
C GLU A 459 -4.45 -19.91 7.85
N LYS A 460 -4.25 -20.96 7.03
CA LYS A 460 -2.94 -21.63 6.86
C LYS A 460 -1.89 -20.70 6.26
N ASP A 461 -2.30 -19.83 5.33
CA ASP A 461 -1.38 -18.96 4.57
C ASP A 461 -1.14 -17.62 5.28
N LEU A 462 -2.15 -17.07 5.96
CA LEU A 462 -2.09 -15.74 6.56
C LEU A 462 -1.82 -15.78 8.08
N GLY A 463 -2.15 -16.89 8.74
CA GLY A 463 -2.23 -16.97 10.19
C GLY A 463 -3.54 -16.37 10.74
N SER A 464 -4.07 -16.98 11.79
CA SER A 464 -5.38 -16.67 12.38
C SER A 464 -5.55 -15.19 12.75
N HIS A 465 -4.58 -14.58 13.43
CA HIS A 465 -4.65 -13.18 13.85
C HIS A 465 -4.65 -12.19 12.68
N ASN A 466 -3.90 -12.47 11.60
CA ASN A 466 -3.89 -11.61 10.41
C ASN A 466 -5.19 -11.71 9.62
N LEU A 467 -5.75 -12.92 9.51
CA LEU A 467 -7.04 -13.15 8.85
C LEU A 467 -8.18 -12.47 9.63
N PHE A 468 -8.19 -12.59 10.96
CA PHE A 468 -9.12 -11.89 11.85
C PHE A 468 -9.02 -10.38 11.69
N TYR A 469 -7.80 -9.84 11.68
CA TYR A 469 -7.56 -8.41 11.47
C TYR A 469 -8.09 -7.92 10.11
N LEU A 470 -7.84 -8.67 9.03
CA LEU A 470 -8.37 -8.36 7.70
C LEU A 470 -9.90 -8.33 7.69
N ARG A 471 -10.54 -9.39 8.19
CA ARG A 471 -12.00 -9.49 8.27
C ARG A 471 -12.60 -8.29 9.01
N ARG A 472 -12.01 -7.91 10.16
CA ARG A 472 -12.41 -6.75 10.96
C ARG A 472 -12.39 -5.45 10.16
N MET A 473 -11.28 -5.17 9.50
CA MET A 473 -11.06 -3.92 8.76
C MET A 473 -11.96 -3.76 7.55
N ASN A 474 -12.19 -4.87 6.86
CA ASN A 474 -13.03 -4.93 5.68
C ASN A 474 -14.50 -4.83 6.07
N ALA A 475 -14.90 -5.48 7.15
CA ALA A 475 -16.23 -5.32 7.74
C ALA A 475 -16.50 -3.85 8.12
N ASP A 476 -15.55 -3.16 8.76
CA ASP A 476 -15.68 -1.74 9.11
C ASP A 476 -15.87 -0.85 7.87
N SER A 477 -15.05 -1.07 6.85
CA SER A 477 -15.11 -0.33 5.59
C SER A 477 -16.47 -0.52 4.91
N MET A 478 -16.91 -1.78 4.79
CA MET A 478 -18.21 -2.12 4.21
C MET A 478 -19.36 -1.53 5.02
N PHE A 479 -19.27 -1.54 6.35
CA PHE A 479 -20.31 -1.00 7.22
C PHE A 479 -20.45 0.51 7.06
N LYS A 480 -19.32 1.25 7.01
CA LYS A 480 -19.33 2.70 6.71
C LYS A 480 -19.99 2.99 5.37
N LYS A 481 -19.61 2.24 4.33
CA LYS A 481 -20.16 2.41 2.98
C LYS A 481 -21.65 2.12 2.94
N GLN A 482 -22.09 1.00 3.53
CA GLN A 482 -23.50 0.59 3.50
C GLN A 482 -24.38 1.55 4.30
N CYS A 483 -23.90 2.05 5.45
CA CYS A 483 -24.62 3.06 6.21
C CYS A 483 -24.74 4.40 5.46
N TYR A 484 -23.68 4.84 4.78
CA TYR A 484 -23.74 6.02 3.93
C TYR A 484 -24.72 5.84 2.76
N ASN A 485 -24.70 4.66 2.13
CA ASN A 485 -25.56 4.35 0.99
C ASN A 485 -27.05 4.25 1.34
N ASN A 486 -27.40 3.65 2.49
CA ASN A 486 -28.78 3.52 2.95
C ASN A 486 -29.47 4.88 3.21
N ARG A 487 -28.68 5.95 3.41
CA ARG A 487 -29.19 7.32 3.49
C ARG A 487 -29.49 7.92 2.11
N HIS A 488 -28.74 7.54 1.08
CA HIS A 488 -28.87 8.06 -0.29
C HIS A 488 -29.91 7.32 -1.14
N THR A 489 -30.42 6.18 -0.69
CA THR A 489 -31.50 5.41 -1.37
C THR A 489 -32.89 6.09 -1.37
N ILE A 490 -33.09 7.20 -0.65
CA ILE A 490 -34.30 8.07 -0.75
C ILE A 490 -34.12 9.19 -1.81
N ALA A 491 -32.89 9.43 -2.26
CA ALA A 491 -32.55 10.43 -3.26
C ALA A 491 -32.02 9.74 -4.52
N HIS A 492 -32.95 9.15 -5.28
CA HIS A 492 -32.81 8.72 -6.66
C HIS A 492 -31.51 8.00 -7.07
N GLU A 493 -31.62 6.67 -7.11
CA GLU A 493 -31.30 5.85 -8.28
C GLU A 493 -30.33 6.46 -9.31
N GLN A 494 -29.02 6.17 -9.19
CA GLN A 494 -28.08 6.09 -10.33
C GLN A 494 -26.67 5.57 -9.92
N SER A 495 -26.38 4.33 -10.34
CA SER A 495 -25.11 3.81 -10.94
C SER A 495 -23.73 4.29 -10.38
N ILE A 496 -23.05 3.59 -9.45
CA ILE A 496 -22.29 2.30 -9.46
C ILE A 496 -20.75 2.49 -9.51
N PHE A 497 -20.09 2.25 -8.35
CA PHE A 497 -18.63 2.02 -8.21
C PHE A 497 -18.31 0.86 -7.23
N LYS A 498 -17.38 0.00 -7.66
CA LYS A 498 -16.48 -0.85 -6.84
C LYS A 498 -15.07 -0.55 -7.36
N ILE A 499 -13.97 -0.45 -6.59
CA ILE A 499 -13.35 -1.42 -5.68
C ILE A 499 -12.30 -0.66 -4.83
N GLN A 500 -12.31 -0.76 -3.50
CA GLN A 500 -11.20 -0.34 -2.61
C GLN A 500 -11.12 -1.31 -1.42
N GLU A 501 -10.16 -2.24 -1.42
CA GLU A 501 -9.91 -3.07 -0.23
C GLU A 501 -8.52 -3.76 -0.19
N LYS A 502 -7.42 -3.01 -0.42
CA LYS A 502 -6.05 -3.54 -0.20
C LYS A 502 -5.06 -2.59 0.49
N THR A 503 -5.51 -1.43 0.97
CA THR A 503 -4.64 -0.45 1.65
C THR A 503 -4.53 -0.66 3.18
N LEU A 504 -5.45 -1.40 3.80
CA LEU A 504 -5.50 -1.51 5.26
C LEU A 504 -4.57 -2.55 5.91
N LEU A 505 -3.93 -3.43 5.12
CA LEU A 505 -3.04 -4.47 5.67
C LEU A 505 -1.56 -4.04 5.73
N LYS A 506 -1.17 -3.02 4.97
CA LYS A 506 0.23 -2.56 4.90
C LYS A 506 0.55 -1.52 5.98
N ILE A 507 -0.44 -0.67 6.30
CA ILE A 507 -0.33 0.39 7.31
C ILE A 507 -0.20 -0.20 8.72
N GLN A 508 -0.83 -1.33 9.01
CA GLN A 508 -0.75 -1.93 10.35
C GLN A 508 0.48 -2.80 10.62
N LYS A 509 1.13 -3.36 9.59
CA LYS A 509 2.39 -4.10 9.78
C LYS A 509 3.60 -3.17 9.97
N GLN A 510 3.55 -1.94 9.47
CA GLN A 510 4.62 -0.94 9.66
C GLN A 510 4.49 -0.18 10.99
N HIS A 511 3.25 0.04 11.50
CA HIS A 511 3.03 0.68 12.80
C HIS A 511 3.46 -0.21 14.00
N ILE A 512 3.33 -1.54 13.87
CA ILE A 512 3.71 -2.49 14.93
C ILE A 512 5.23 -2.55 15.14
N VAL A 513 6.04 -2.21 14.13
CA VAL A 513 7.51 -2.24 14.19
C VAL A 513 8.11 -0.89 14.59
N GLN A 514 7.39 0.22 14.37
CA GLN A 514 7.85 1.57 14.70
C GLN A 514 7.50 2.04 16.12
N GLU A 515 6.46 1.48 16.75
CA GLU A 515 6.04 1.87 18.11
C GLU A 515 6.98 1.40 19.23
N THR A 516 7.89 0.45 18.96
CA THR A 516 8.86 -0.03 19.97
C THR A 516 10.03 0.94 20.19
N SER A 517 10.15 1.99 19.36
CA SER A 517 11.32 2.90 19.37
C SER A 517 11.03 4.36 19.71
N ARG A 518 9.85 4.72 20.23
CA ARG A 518 9.55 6.11 20.64
C ARG A 518 8.76 6.17 21.94
N GLN A 519 9.48 6.08 23.06
CA GLN A 519 8.96 6.27 24.41
C GLN A 519 9.53 7.51 25.12
N LYS A 520 10.02 8.50 24.36
CA LYS A 520 10.38 9.81 24.91
C LYS A 520 9.78 10.91 24.03
N GLU A 521 9.27 11.95 24.70
CA GLU A 521 8.69 13.18 24.16
C GLU A 521 7.17 13.12 23.91
N ARG A 522 6.46 12.93 25.02
CA ARG A 522 5.07 13.37 25.21
C ARG A 522 5.11 14.90 25.40
N ASP A 523 4.30 15.64 24.64
CA ASP A 523 3.37 16.68 25.14
C ASP A 523 2.96 17.64 24.00
N PHE A 524 1.75 17.42 23.45
CA PHE A 524 1.07 18.41 22.62
C PHE A 524 -0.43 18.37 22.90
N CYS A 525 -0.91 19.13 23.89
CA CYS A 525 -2.32 19.15 24.29
C CYS A 525 -3.04 20.36 23.68
N MET A 526 -4.28 20.18 23.20
CA MET A 526 -5.24 21.27 22.98
C MET A 526 -6.04 21.50 24.28
N PRO A 527 -6.01 22.69 24.91
CA PRO A 527 -6.96 23.03 25.95
C PRO A 527 -8.35 23.16 25.33
N MET A 528 -9.36 22.74 26.11
CA MET A 528 -10.78 22.92 25.76
C MET A 528 -11.24 24.32 26.17
#